data_AF-A0A958IHG8-F1
#
_entry.id   AF-A0A958IHG8-F1
#
_cell.length_a   1.000
_cell.length_b   1.000
_cell.length_c   1.000
_cell.angle_alpha   90.00
_cell.angle_beta   90.00
_cell.angle_gamma   90.00
#
_symmetry.space_group_name_H-M   'P 1'
#
loop_
_entity.id
_entity.type
_entity.pdbx_description
1 polymer ?
#
loop_
_entity_poly.entity_id
_entity_poly.type
_entity_poly.pdbx_seq_one_letter_code
_entity_poly.pdbx_strand_id
1 'polypeptide(L)'
;MLRFRKIVHLVLLPILLFVISCENSSSSQENISSDSYNMALIEALDDEIMLVQQDKANLVEGDVLFSLSWGNLKGRPGMFDGDIESGHAMAIAFSDSFSVKPYFHQGGLNMGDVILLGPEGAITLKTLNGKNGGYVYLTAPGKPGKGHSGIFEPVSVPFSADYDYVFNVSGSDDFTAMDITLKSPSAKLAISNLEDGQSVALDQDLNIEWTGASAGSEVIIALLPFPGMEKVKMDHSGHPGKGPKGKKHPAPGVDPDFIRLNFDNHPAIISKIESNEGSLVIDQQSLSALVDSTNAGSLMLHISAIETSNESQNDISISKIIRMNDRIVLNLE
;
A
#
# COMPACT_ATOMS: atom_id res chain seq x y z
N MET A 1 11.32 77.07 10.47
CA MET A 1 12.10 77.53 9.30
C MET A 1 12.18 76.36 8.32
N LEU A 2 11.38 76.40 7.25
CA LEU A 2 11.35 75.37 6.19
C LEU A 2 12.67 75.33 5.41
N ARG A 3 13.17 74.14 5.08
CA ARG A 3 13.95 73.91 3.84
C ARG A 3 13.62 72.54 3.24
N PHE A 4 12.72 72.57 2.26
CA PHE A 4 12.57 71.59 1.18
C PHE A 4 13.56 71.91 0.06
N ARG A 5 14.35 70.94 -0.41
CA ARG A 5 15.03 70.87 -1.73
C ARG A 5 15.54 69.43 -1.90
N LYS A 6 15.49 68.71 -3.02
CA LYS A 6 15.08 68.98 -4.40
C LYS A 6 14.95 67.61 -5.10
N ILE A 7 13.95 67.47 -5.96
CA ILE A 7 13.82 66.45 -7.00
C ILE A 7 14.86 66.75 -8.11
N VAL A 8 15.53 65.72 -8.63
CA VAL A 8 16.25 65.77 -9.92
C VAL A 8 15.86 64.55 -10.77
N HIS A 9 15.43 64.89 -11.98
CA HIS A 9 15.01 64.16 -13.19
C HIS A 9 15.88 62.95 -13.59
N LEU A 10 15.30 61.79 -13.95
CA LEU A 10 14.78 61.36 -15.27
C LEU A 10 15.89 61.10 -16.30
N VAL A 11 16.14 59.83 -16.66
CA VAL A 11 16.53 59.39 -18.03
C VAL A 11 16.11 57.93 -18.28
N LEU A 12 15.54 57.72 -19.47
CA LEU A 12 15.09 56.51 -20.14
C LEU A 12 16.11 55.35 -20.24
N LEU A 13 15.56 54.11 -20.26
CA LEU A 13 16.04 52.86 -20.90
C LEU A 13 16.61 53.13 -22.33
N PRO A 14 17.62 52.39 -22.87
CA PRO A 14 17.39 51.00 -23.34
C PRO A 14 18.62 50.02 -23.39
N ILE A 15 18.31 48.72 -23.26
CA ILE A 15 18.76 47.57 -24.10
C ILE A 15 20.23 47.08 -24.11
N LEU A 16 20.36 45.79 -23.77
CA LEU A 16 21.39 44.78 -24.13
C LEU A 16 22.85 45.01 -23.71
N LEU A 17 23.34 44.12 -22.85
CA LEU A 17 24.40 43.19 -23.25
C LEU A 17 24.42 41.96 -22.33
N PHE A 18 24.32 40.81 -22.99
CA PHE A 18 24.53 39.47 -22.48
C PHE A 18 25.81 39.38 -21.62
N VAL A 19 25.69 38.89 -20.39
CA VAL A 19 26.68 37.98 -19.83
C VAL A 19 25.96 36.81 -19.18
N ILE A 20 26.17 35.67 -19.83
CA ILE A 20 26.02 34.29 -19.38
C ILE A 20 26.22 34.17 -17.86
N SER A 21 25.17 33.79 -17.14
CA SER A 21 25.32 33.03 -15.90
C SER A 21 24.54 31.74 -16.06
N CYS A 22 25.28 30.67 -16.34
CA CYS A 22 24.83 29.31 -16.10
C CYS A 22 24.54 29.18 -14.60
N GLU A 23 23.29 29.37 -14.20
CA GLU A 23 22.84 28.72 -12.99
C GLU A 23 22.57 27.26 -13.35
N ASN A 24 23.44 26.41 -12.82
CA ASN A 24 23.31 24.97 -12.82
C ASN A 24 21.86 24.60 -12.52
N SER A 25 21.17 24.05 -13.52
CA SER A 25 19.99 23.25 -13.31
C SER A 25 20.41 22.05 -12.46
N SER A 26 20.38 22.26 -11.14
CA SER A 26 20.35 21.19 -10.17
C SER A 26 19.12 20.36 -10.54
N SER A 27 19.38 19.21 -11.14
CA SER A 27 18.38 18.18 -11.34
C SER A 27 17.83 17.87 -9.96
N SER A 28 16.61 18.33 -9.68
CA SER A 28 15.86 17.92 -8.52
C SER A 28 15.73 16.40 -8.58
N GLN A 29 16.50 15.71 -7.75
CA GLN A 29 16.06 14.41 -7.26
C GLN A 29 14.69 14.66 -6.65
N GLU A 30 13.63 14.15 -7.28
CA GLU A 30 12.32 14.06 -6.66
C GLU A 30 12.46 13.12 -5.47
N ASN A 31 12.82 13.68 -4.31
CA ASN A 31 12.53 13.08 -3.04
C ASN A 31 11.00 12.99 -2.98
N ILE A 32 10.46 11.79 -3.18
CA ILE A 32 9.07 11.50 -2.86
C ILE A 32 8.89 11.97 -1.41
N SER A 33 8.08 13.01 -1.20
CA SER A 33 7.82 13.50 0.15
C SER A 33 7.17 12.36 0.94
N SER A 34 7.46 12.27 2.24
CA SER A 34 6.81 11.30 3.13
C SER A 34 5.28 11.30 3.00
N ASP A 35 4.72 12.44 2.60
CA ASP A 35 3.29 12.65 2.42
C ASP A 35 2.75 11.94 1.18
N SER A 36 3.52 11.89 0.09
CA SER A 36 3.14 11.13 -1.13
C SER A 36 3.10 9.63 -0.87
N TYR A 37 4.07 9.09 -0.12
CA TYR A 37 4.08 7.67 0.26
C TYR A 37 2.93 7.31 1.21
N ASN A 38 2.66 8.18 2.20
CA ASN A 38 1.54 7.99 3.13
C ASN A 38 0.19 7.99 2.41
N MET A 39 0.01 8.89 1.43
CA MET A 39 -1.20 8.91 0.60
C MET A 39 -1.32 7.67 -0.27
N ALA A 40 -0.22 7.20 -0.89
CA ALA A 40 -0.22 5.96 -1.67
C ALA A 40 -0.60 4.74 -0.82
N LEU A 41 -0.18 4.70 0.45
CA LEU A 41 -0.56 3.64 1.39
C LEU A 41 -2.06 3.69 1.73
N ILE A 42 -2.60 4.88 2.00
CA ILE A 42 -4.04 5.06 2.26
C ILE A 42 -4.86 4.68 1.02
N GLU A 43 -4.43 5.08 -0.17
CA GLU A 43 -5.11 4.75 -1.42
C GLU A 43 -5.05 3.25 -1.75
N ALA A 44 -3.94 2.57 -1.46
CA ALA A 44 -3.87 1.12 -1.62
C ALA A 44 -4.80 0.38 -0.65
N LEU A 45 -4.99 0.90 0.56
CA LEU A 45 -5.97 0.38 1.52
C LEU A 45 -7.41 0.62 1.05
N ASP A 46 -7.70 1.79 0.47
CA ASP A 46 -8.99 2.07 -0.19
C ASP A 46 -9.24 1.07 -1.33
N ASP A 47 -8.27 0.89 -2.24
CA ASP A 47 -8.39 -0.02 -3.40
C ASP A 47 -8.64 -1.48 -2.95
N GLU A 48 -7.88 -1.95 -1.96
CA GLU A 48 -8.01 -3.30 -1.43
C GLU A 48 -9.37 -3.50 -0.74
N ILE A 49 -9.84 -2.55 0.07
CA ILE A 49 -11.14 -2.67 0.75
C ILE A 49 -12.31 -2.55 -0.24
N MET A 50 -12.18 -1.72 -1.28
CA MET A 50 -13.16 -1.65 -2.36
C MET A 50 -13.34 -3.00 -3.06
N LEU A 51 -12.27 -3.76 -3.31
CA LEU A 51 -12.39 -5.11 -3.88
C LEU A 51 -13.28 -6.02 -3.05
N VAL A 52 -13.07 -6.01 -1.73
CA VAL A 52 -13.83 -6.88 -0.83
C VAL A 52 -15.31 -6.45 -0.79
N GLN A 53 -15.57 -5.14 -0.96
CA GLN A 53 -16.92 -4.56 -0.93
C GLN A 53 -17.74 -4.70 -2.23
N GLN A 54 -17.11 -4.92 -3.38
CA GLN A 54 -17.81 -4.94 -4.68
C GLN A 54 -18.96 -5.98 -4.77
N ASP A 55 -19.02 -6.96 -3.87
CA ASP A 55 -20.03 -8.02 -3.89
C ASP A 55 -21.05 -7.97 -2.73
N LYS A 56 -21.39 -6.77 -2.25
CA LYS A 56 -22.37 -6.50 -1.17
C LYS A 56 -22.01 -7.06 0.22
N ALA A 57 -20.77 -7.48 0.43
CA ALA A 57 -20.24 -7.66 1.77
C ALA A 57 -20.02 -6.27 2.38
N ASN A 58 -20.94 -5.82 3.23
CA ASN A 58 -20.74 -4.60 4.02
C ASN A 58 -19.65 -4.87 5.08
N LEU A 59 -18.38 -4.86 4.68
CA LEU A 59 -17.28 -5.20 5.60
C LEU A 59 -17.04 -4.14 6.67
N VAL A 60 -17.60 -2.95 6.47
CA VAL A 60 -17.50 -1.84 7.41
C VAL A 60 -18.88 -1.23 7.56
N GLU A 61 -19.68 -1.82 8.45
CA GLU A 61 -20.93 -1.22 8.96
C GLU A 61 -20.69 -0.41 10.23
N GLY A 62 -19.47 -0.45 10.76
CA GLY A 62 -19.07 0.18 12.01
C GLY A 62 -18.91 1.71 11.94
N ASP A 63 -19.04 2.32 13.11
CA ASP A 63 -18.57 3.68 13.38
C ASP A 63 -17.06 3.73 13.55
N VAL A 64 -16.43 2.59 13.84
CA VAL A 64 -14.99 2.46 13.99
C VAL A 64 -14.50 1.20 13.31
N LEU A 65 -13.34 1.28 12.68
CA LEU A 65 -12.63 0.14 12.10
C LEU A 65 -11.26 -0.02 12.76
N PHE A 66 -10.98 -1.24 13.19
CA PHE A 66 -9.64 -1.70 13.58
C PHE A 66 -9.21 -2.82 12.63
N SER A 67 -7.98 -2.76 12.13
CA SER A 67 -7.45 -3.78 11.25
C SER A 67 -6.03 -4.17 11.58
N LEU A 68 -5.76 -5.48 11.48
CA LEU A 68 -4.42 -6.04 11.42
C LEU A 68 -4.26 -6.76 10.09
N SER A 69 -3.11 -6.58 9.45
CA SER A 69 -2.75 -7.36 8.28
C SER A 69 -1.34 -7.89 8.40
N TRP A 70 -1.08 -9.05 7.84
CA TRP A 70 0.27 -9.57 7.63
C TRP A 70 0.38 -10.07 6.22
N GLY A 71 1.52 -9.83 5.59
CA GLY A 71 1.83 -10.52 4.36
C GLY A 71 3.30 -10.48 4.00
N ASN A 72 3.64 -11.37 3.09
CA ASN A 72 4.95 -11.33 2.45
C ASN A 72 4.85 -10.43 1.22
N LEU A 73 5.69 -9.40 1.17
CA LEU A 73 5.93 -8.65 -0.06
C LEU A 73 7.08 -9.33 -0.82
N LYS A 74 6.82 -10.49 -1.43
CA LYS A 74 7.76 -11.12 -2.38
C LYS A 74 7.62 -10.47 -3.76
N GLY A 75 8.68 -10.48 -4.56
CA GLY A 75 8.67 -9.93 -5.92
C GLY A 75 9.10 -8.46 -6.08
N ARG A 76 9.99 -7.93 -5.23
CA ARG A 76 10.70 -6.65 -5.44
C ARG A 76 12.20 -6.86 -5.75
N PRO A 77 12.59 -7.35 -6.95
CA PRO A 77 14.01 -7.38 -7.32
C PRO A 77 14.62 -5.97 -7.26
N GLY A 78 15.61 -5.77 -6.40
CA GLY A 78 16.39 -4.53 -6.30
C GLY A 78 15.83 -3.44 -5.37
N MET A 79 14.72 -3.68 -4.68
CA MET A 79 14.21 -2.74 -3.67
C MET A 79 14.20 -3.33 -2.26
N PHE A 80 14.00 -4.65 -2.15
CA PHE A 80 14.11 -5.39 -0.91
C PHE A 80 14.78 -6.73 -1.21
N ASP A 81 16.02 -6.91 -0.76
CA ASP A 81 16.67 -8.22 -0.81
C ASP A 81 16.11 -9.09 0.33
N GLY A 82 15.16 -9.98 0.01
CA GLY A 82 14.64 -11.01 0.92
C GLY A 82 13.13 -10.97 1.16
N ASP A 83 12.64 -11.98 1.90
CA ASP A 83 11.27 -12.05 2.40
C ASP A 83 11.05 -10.94 3.43
N ILE A 84 10.47 -9.81 3.01
CA ILE A 84 9.99 -8.81 3.96
C ILE A 84 8.58 -9.19 4.38
N GLU A 85 8.51 -9.75 5.58
CA GLU A 85 7.27 -9.80 6.34
C GLU A 85 6.87 -8.39 6.76
N SER A 86 5.75 -7.91 6.23
CA SER A 86 5.17 -6.63 6.63
C SER A 86 3.84 -6.88 7.32
N GLY A 87 3.83 -6.79 8.64
CA GLY A 87 2.62 -6.67 9.43
C GLY A 87 2.24 -5.20 9.56
N HIS A 88 0.96 -4.89 9.42
CA HIS A 88 0.43 -3.54 9.54
C HIS A 88 -0.74 -3.50 10.50
N ALA A 89 -0.89 -2.37 11.18
CA ALA A 89 -2.08 -2.08 11.98
C ALA A 89 -2.69 -0.78 11.52
N MET A 90 -4.02 -0.75 11.52
CA MET A 90 -4.82 0.41 11.17
C MET A 90 -5.94 0.62 12.17
N ALA A 91 -6.25 1.88 12.47
CA ALA A 91 -7.48 2.27 13.14
C ALA A 91 -8.05 3.55 12.52
N ILE A 92 -9.37 3.63 12.44
CA ILE A 92 -10.11 4.83 12.00
C ILE A 92 -11.48 4.86 12.65
N ALA A 93 -11.88 6.02 13.16
CA ALA A 93 -13.24 6.29 13.63
C ALA A 93 -13.95 7.16 12.59
N PHE A 94 -15.06 6.71 12.03
CA PHE A 94 -15.80 7.45 11.01
C PHE A 94 -16.75 8.46 11.65
N SER A 95 -16.85 9.64 11.05
CA SER A 95 -17.89 10.63 11.37
C SER A 95 -19.23 10.24 10.75
N ASP A 96 -20.34 10.53 11.42
CA ASP A 96 -21.71 10.40 10.90
C ASP A 96 -21.96 11.28 9.66
N SER A 97 -21.08 12.27 9.41
CA SER A 97 -21.16 13.15 8.25
C SER A 97 -20.82 12.47 6.92
N PHE A 98 -20.28 11.25 6.93
CA PHE A 98 -19.92 10.53 5.71
C PHE A 98 -21.11 9.73 5.18
N SER A 99 -21.59 10.09 3.99
CA SER A 99 -22.72 9.43 3.34
C SER A 99 -22.39 8.04 2.78
N VAL A 100 -21.11 7.67 2.73
CA VAL A 100 -20.61 6.39 2.24
C VAL A 100 -19.37 6.02 3.07
N LYS A 101 -19.42 4.87 3.74
CA LYS A 101 -18.30 4.28 4.49
C LYS A 101 -17.85 3.00 3.76
N PRO A 102 -16.56 2.63 3.78
CA PRO A 102 -15.39 3.38 4.20
C PRO A 102 -14.77 4.16 3.02
N TYR A 103 -14.30 5.37 3.29
CA TYR A 103 -13.41 6.11 2.39
C TYR A 103 -12.24 6.66 3.22
N PHE A 104 -11.16 5.90 3.33
CA PHE A 104 -10.02 6.19 4.22
C PHE A 104 -9.31 7.49 3.85
N HIS A 105 -9.28 7.85 2.57
CA HIS A 105 -8.73 9.13 2.11
C HIS A 105 -9.43 10.37 2.70
N GLN A 106 -10.68 10.24 3.17
CA GLN A 106 -11.41 11.33 3.81
C GLN A 106 -11.02 11.48 5.28
N GLY A 107 -10.38 10.48 5.89
CA GLY A 107 -10.00 10.47 7.30
C GLY A 107 -11.20 10.37 8.25
N GLY A 108 -10.89 10.14 9.53
CA GLY A 108 -11.86 9.95 10.60
C GLY A 108 -11.84 11.04 11.68
N LEU A 109 -12.56 10.78 12.77
CA LEU A 109 -12.50 11.51 14.04
C LEU A 109 -11.14 11.32 14.72
N ASN A 110 -10.75 12.29 15.54
CA ASN A 110 -9.57 12.18 16.37
C ASN A 110 -9.81 11.13 17.47
N MET A 111 -9.04 10.06 17.50
CA MET A 111 -9.13 9.00 18.51
C MET A 111 -8.18 9.21 19.70
N GLY A 112 -7.38 10.29 19.69
CA GLY A 112 -6.25 10.48 20.61
C GLY A 112 -5.04 9.69 20.18
N ASP A 113 -4.32 9.10 21.14
CA ASP A 113 -3.23 8.16 20.89
C ASP A 113 -3.80 6.76 20.67
N VAL A 114 -3.28 6.06 19.66
CA VAL A 114 -3.62 4.66 19.38
C VAL A 114 -2.37 3.82 19.50
N ILE A 115 -2.39 2.87 20.43
CA ILE A 115 -1.26 1.99 20.73
C ILE A 115 -1.69 0.55 20.49
N LEU A 116 -0.95 -0.19 19.67
CA LEU A 116 -1.12 -1.63 19.53
C LEU A 116 -0.20 -2.35 20.52
N LEU A 117 -0.78 -3.13 21.42
CA LEU A 117 -0.07 -4.05 22.29
C LEU A 117 0.06 -5.39 21.57
N GLY A 118 1.29 -5.80 21.29
CA GLY A 118 1.63 -7.05 20.63
C GLY A 118 2.63 -7.89 21.43
N PRO A 119 3.04 -9.05 20.89
CA PRO A 119 3.91 -10.00 21.59
C PRO A 119 5.31 -9.43 21.91
N GLU A 120 5.79 -8.48 21.11
CA GLU A 120 7.11 -7.85 21.29
C GLU A 120 7.04 -6.48 22.00
N GLY A 121 5.86 -6.07 22.45
CA GLY A 121 5.64 -4.82 23.16
C GLY A 121 4.63 -3.90 22.47
N ALA A 122 4.66 -2.63 22.85
CA ALA A 122 3.74 -1.61 22.40
C ALA A 122 4.24 -0.91 21.12
N ILE A 123 3.37 -0.78 20.13
CA ILE A 123 3.60 -0.03 18.89
C ILE A 123 2.63 1.15 18.87
N THR A 124 3.14 2.37 18.95
CA THR A 124 2.32 3.57 18.74
C THR A 124 2.04 3.74 17.26
N LEU A 125 0.76 3.78 16.88
CA LEU A 125 0.36 4.05 15.50
C LEU A 125 0.57 5.53 15.20
N LYS A 126 1.09 5.80 14.00
CA LYS A 126 1.27 7.15 13.50
C LYS A 126 -0.05 7.67 12.95
N THR A 127 -0.37 8.89 13.35
CA THR A 127 -1.49 9.63 12.80
C THR A 127 -1.12 10.21 11.42
N LEU A 128 -1.93 9.88 10.43
CA LEU A 128 -1.92 10.48 9.11
C LEU A 128 -3.17 11.35 8.95
N ASN A 129 -2.99 12.52 8.35
CA ASN A 129 -4.10 13.43 8.06
C ASN A 129 -4.65 13.10 6.67
N GLY A 130 -5.95 12.82 6.60
CA GLY A 130 -6.67 12.60 5.34
C GLY A 130 -6.67 13.86 4.45
N LYS A 131 -6.91 13.67 3.15
CA LYS A 131 -6.86 14.73 2.13
C LYS A 131 -7.84 15.88 2.39
N ASN A 132 -8.96 15.58 3.04
CA ASN A 132 -10.03 16.53 3.35
C ASN A 132 -10.05 16.97 4.83
N GLY A 133 -8.99 16.66 5.58
CA GLY A 133 -8.97 16.78 7.05
C GLY A 133 -9.64 15.58 7.71
N GLY A 134 -9.06 15.10 8.80
CA GLY A 134 -9.47 13.86 9.47
C GLY A 134 -8.27 12.95 9.73
N TYR A 135 -8.46 11.92 10.54
CA TYR A 135 -7.37 11.12 11.11
C TYR A 135 -7.45 9.66 10.67
N VAL A 136 -6.31 9.11 10.24
CA VAL A 136 -6.10 7.68 10.02
C VAL A 136 -4.89 7.27 10.84
N TYR A 137 -5.00 6.19 11.60
CA TYR A 137 -3.92 5.70 12.45
C TYR A 137 -3.32 4.47 11.80
N LEU A 138 -2.03 4.48 11.51
CA LEU A 138 -1.34 3.41 10.78
C LEU A 138 0.03 3.12 11.39
N THR A 139 0.51 1.89 11.28
CA THR A 139 1.93 1.59 11.48
C THR A 139 2.76 2.38 10.47
N ALA A 140 3.68 3.23 10.95
CA ALA A 140 4.46 4.09 10.08
C ALA A 140 5.47 3.27 9.24
N PRO A 141 5.79 3.70 8.00
CA PRO A 141 7.10 3.38 7.45
C PRO A 141 8.14 3.91 8.44
N GLY A 142 9.07 3.08 8.91
CA GLY A 142 9.99 3.49 9.96
C GLY A 142 11.12 4.36 9.41
N LYS A 143 12.35 4.20 9.88
CA LYS A 143 13.41 5.21 9.62
C LYS A 143 14.11 4.94 8.28
N PRO A 144 14.62 5.98 7.59
CA PRO A 144 15.50 5.78 6.45
C PRO A 144 16.66 4.87 6.86
N GLY A 145 16.82 3.73 6.19
CA GLY A 145 17.86 2.75 6.46
C GLY A 145 19.23 3.42 6.39
N LYS A 146 20.10 3.11 7.36
CA LYS A 146 21.47 3.60 7.35
C LYS A 146 22.24 2.94 6.20
N GLY A 147 22.39 3.65 5.08
CA GLY A 147 23.29 3.26 4.00
C GLY A 147 22.64 2.94 2.66
N HIS A 148 21.31 2.92 2.57
CA HIS A 148 20.59 2.80 1.30
C HIS A 148 19.68 4.01 1.12
N SER A 149 19.77 4.65 -0.04
CA SER A 149 19.01 5.83 -0.43
C SER A 149 17.51 5.68 -0.14
N GLY A 150 17.00 6.36 0.89
CA GLY A 150 15.56 6.63 1.05
C GLY A 150 14.64 5.43 1.33
N ILE A 151 15.17 4.24 1.60
CA ILE A 151 14.35 3.07 1.95
C ILE A 151 14.04 3.14 3.45
N PHE A 152 12.79 3.42 3.81
CA PHE A 152 12.34 3.44 5.20
C PHE A 152 12.17 1.98 5.71
N GLU A 153 12.83 1.60 6.80
CA GLU A 153 12.61 0.31 7.48
C GLU A 153 11.23 0.32 8.12
N PRO A 154 10.21 -0.40 7.63
CA PRO A 154 8.85 -0.31 8.17
C PRO A 154 8.80 -0.76 9.63
N VAL A 155 8.04 -0.03 10.47
CA VAL A 155 7.64 -0.59 11.77
C VAL A 155 6.62 -1.67 11.46
N SER A 156 7.06 -2.93 11.49
CA SER A 156 6.24 -4.10 11.17
C SER A 156 5.60 -4.66 12.44
N VAL A 157 4.33 -5.04 12.36
CA VAL A 157 3.67 -5.79 13.43
C VAL A 157 4.14 -7.25 13.36
N PRO A 158 4.86 -7.77 14.36
CA PRO A 158 5.30 -9.16 14.34
C PRO A 158 4.09 -10.09 14.42
N PHE A 159 4.05 -11.13 13.58
CA PHE A 159 3.03 -12.17 13.69
C PHE A 159 3.35 -13.15 14.83
N SER A 160 2.38 -13.37 15.70
CA SER A 160 2.34 -14.50 16.63
C SER A 160 1.05 -15.25 16.41
N ALA A 161 1.11 -16.57 16.27
CA ALA A 161 -0.07 -17.40 16.10
C ALA A 161 -0.98 -17.37 17.35
N ASP A 162 -2.30 -17.37 17.14
CA ASP A 162 -3.33 -17.41 18.18
C ASP A 162 -3.16 -16.33 19.28
N TYR A 163 -2.63 -15.17 18.93
CA TYR A 163 -2.30 -14.09 19.86
C TYR A 163 -3.37 -12.99 19.85
N ASP A 164 -3.72 -12.52 21.04
CA ASP A 164 -4.66 -11.42 21.25
C ASP A 164 -3.91 -10.08 21.19
N TYR A 165 -3.99 -9.39 20.05
CA TYR A 165 -3.47 -8.03 19.89
C TYR A 165 -4.49 -7.03 20.41
N VAL A 166 -4.05 -6.05 21.20
CA VAL A 166 -4.95 -5.08 21.84
C VAL A 166 -4.65 -3.68 21.34
N PHE A 167 -5.61 -3.05 20.67
CA PHE A 167 -5.60 -1.62 20.41
C PHE A 167 -6.05 -0.89 21.67
N ASN A 168 -5.16 -0.12 22.27
CA ASN A 168 -5.47 0.81 23.36
C ASN A 168 -5.62 2.22 22.77
N VAL A 169 -6.83 2.76 22.87
CA VAL A 169 -7.21 4.07 22.36
C VAL A 169 -7.43 5.01 23.53
N SER A 170 -6.64 6.08 23.62
CA SER A 170 -6.71 7.02 24.75
C SER A 170 -7.99 7.86 24.77
N GLY A 171 -8.66 7.98 23.62
CA GLY A 171 -9.79 8.89 23.44
C GLY A 171 -9.35 10.35 23.20
N SER A 172 -10.33 11.17 22.84
CA SER A 172 -10.22 12.61 22.63
C SER A 172 -11.55 13.30 23.02
N ASP A 173 -11.67 14.60 22.78
CA ASP A 173 -12.95 15.32 22.94
C ASP A 173 -14.03 14.82 21.96
N ASP A 174 -13.62 14.23 20.82
CA ASP A 174 -14.50 13.76 19.74
C ASP A 174 -14.68 12.23 19.74
N PHE A 175 -13.95 11.50 20.59
CA PHE A 175 -13.95 10.03 20.58
C PHE A 175 -13.71 9.42 21.96
N THR A 176 -14.49 8.39 22.31
CA THR A 176 -14.38 7.74 23.61
C THR A 176 -13.20 6.76 23.67
N ALA A 177 -12.44 6.79 24.76
CA ALA A 177 -11.37 5.82 25.01
C ALA A 177 -11.90 4.38 25.01
N MET A 178 -11.14 3.44 24.44
CA MET A 178 -11.53 2.04 24.36
C MET A 178 -10.34 1.11 24.16
N ASP A 179 -10.54 -0.15 24.53
CA ASP A 179 -9.62 -1.24 24.25
C ASP A 179 -10.29 -2.25 23.33
N ILE A 180 -9.63 -2.59 22.22
CA ILE A 180 -10.16 -3.49 21.22
C ILE A 180 -9.19 -4.63 20.93
N THR A 181 -9.67 -5.86 21.10
CA THR A 181 -8.86 -7.06 20.88
C THR A 181 -9.15 -7.68 19.52
N LEU A 182 -8.09 -7.97 18.76
CA LEU A 182 -8.08 -8.75 17.53
C LEU A 182 -7.19 -9.98 17.74
N LYS A 183 -7.74 -11.18 17.55
CA LYS A 183 -7.00 -12.43 17.72
C LYS A 183 -6.44 -12.93 16.40
N SER A 184 -5.12 -13.03 16.26
CA SER A 184 -4.51 -13.59 15.05
C SER A 184 -4.88 -15.07 14.87
N PRO A 185 -4.91 -15.56 13.61
CA PRO A 185 -5.11 -16.98 13.33
C PRO A 185 -3.93 -17.82 13.80
N SER A 186 -4.13 -19.15 13.78
CA SER A 186 -3.11 -20.12 14.16
C SER A 186 -1.95 -20.23 13.16
N ALA A 187 -2.12 -19.75 11.93
CA ALA A 187 -1.10 -19.78 10.88
C ALA A 187 -1.29 -18.64 9.86
N LYS A 188 -0.17 -18.18 9.30
CA LYS A 188 -0.18 -17.26 8.16
C LYS A 188 -0.70 -17.95 6.91
N LEU A 189 -1.32 -17.16 6.03
CA LEU A 189 -1.60 -17.57 4.66
C LEU A 189 -0.28 -17.72 3.88
N ALA A 190 -0.17 -18.79 3.09
CA ALA A 190 0.95 -18.99 2.18
C ALA A 190 0.52 -19.73 0.92
N ILE A 191 0.93 -19.23 -0.24
CA ILE A 191 0.85 -19.94 -1.53
C ILE A 191 1.79 -21.14 -1.46
N SER A 192 1.28 -22.35 -1.72
CA SER A 192 1.98 -23.60 -1.42
C SER A 192 2.53 -24.34 -2.64
N ASN A 193 2.00 -24.08 -3.84
CA ASN A 193 2.34 -24.82 -5.05
C ASN A 193 3.07 -23.99 -6.12
N LEU A 194 3.24 -22.68 -5.90
CA LEU A 194 3.88 -21.76 -6.84
C LEU A 194 4.98 -20.95 -6.14
N GLU A 195 6.06 -20.68 -6.85
CA GLU A 195 7.21 -19.90 -6.36
C GLU A 195 7.31 -18.52 -7.04
N ASP A 196 7.91 -17.55 -6.33
CA ASP A 196 8.20 -16.24 -6.91
C ASP A 196 9.23 -16.36 -8.05
N GLY A 197 8.90 -15.77 -9.19
CA GLY A 197 9.65 -15.88 -10.44
C GLY A 197 9.41 -17.17 -11.21
N GLN A 198 8.49 -18.04 -10.80
CA GLN A 198 8.16 -19.25 -11.55
C GLN A 198 7.59 -18.90 -12.93
N SER A 199 8.06 -19.60 -13.96
CA SER A 199 7.50 -19.51 -15.31
C SER A 199 6.17 -20.24 -15.40
N VAL A 200 5.18 -19.61 -16.05
CA VAL A 200 3.87 -20.19 -16.32
C VAL A 200 3.59 -20.17 -17.82
N ALA A 201 3.15 -21.31 -18.33
CA ALA A 201 2.75 -21.46 -19.73
C ALA A 201 1.31 -20.96 -19.92
N LEU A 202 1.09 -20.19 -20.98
CA LEU A 202 -0.24 -19.68 -21.35
C LEU A 202 -1.11 -20.75 -22.04
N ASP A 203 -0.54 -21.93 -22.32
CA ASP A 203 -1.25 -23.03 -22.96
C ASP A 203 -1.83 -24.06 -21.98
N GLN A 204 -1.82 -23.76 -20.67
CA GLN A 204 -2.30 -24.62 -19.59
C GLN A 204 -3.13 -23.84 -18.56
N ASP A 205 -3.95 -24.56 -17.80
CA ASP A 205 -4.65 -24.00 -16.64
C ASP A 205 -3.65 -23.67 -15.52
N LEU A 206 -3.87 -22.54 -14.85
CA LEU A 206 -3.08 -22.13 -13.69
C LEU A 206 -3.75 -22.64 -12.41
N ASN A 207 -3.14 -23.66 -11.81
CA ASN A 207 -3.55 -24.18 -10.50
C ASN A 207 -2.88 -23.37 -9.40
N ILE A 208 -3.68 -22.85 -8.47
CA ILE A 208 -3.24 -22.06 -7.34
C ILE A 208 -3.64 -22.81 -6.08
N GLU A 209 -2.70 -23.11 -5.20
CA GLU A 209 -2.95 -23.74 -3.90
C GLU A 209 -2.36 -22.89 -2.78
N TRP A 210 -3.03 -22.90 -1.62
CA TRP A 210 -2.56 -22.19 -0.44
C TRP A 210 -2.91 -22.92 0.85
N THR A 211 -2.22 -22.51 1.91
CA THR A 211 -2.39 -23.05 3.27
C THR A 211 -2.46 -21.92 4.29
N GLY A 212 -3.00 -22.22 5.48
CA GLY A 212 -3.08 -21.28 6.61
C GLY A 212 -4.34 -20.42 6.61
N ALA A 213 -4.34 -19.33 7.38
CA ALA A 213 -5.50 -18.49 7.73
C ALA A 213 -6.58 -19.20 8.60
N SER A 214 -7.56 -18.44 9.09
CA SER A 214 -8.65 -18.97 9.92
C SER A 214 -9.60 -19.85 9.08
N ALA A 215 -10.19 -20.86 9.74
CA ALA A 215 -11.30 -21.59 9.14
C ALA A 215 -12.52 -20.65 9.02
N GLY A 216 -13.06 -20.53 7.80
CA GLY A 216 -14.21 -19.66 7.53
C GLY A 216 -13.86 -18.22 7.12
N SER A 217 -12.57 -17.89 6.95
CA SER A 217 -12.19 -16.64 6.26
C SER A 217 -12.64 -16.66 4.81
N GLU A 218 -13.09 -15.51 4.31
CA GLU A 218 -13.26 -15.28 2.88
C GLU A 218 -11.88 -15.14 2.25
N VAL A 219 -11.65 -15.79 1.10
CA VAL A 219 -10.39 -15.70 0.36
C VAL A 219 -10.61 -14.96 -0.94
N ILE A 220 -9.78 -13.95 -1.20
CA ILE A 220 -9.71 -13.22 -2.45
C ILE A 220 -8.42 -13.61 -3.15
N ILE A 221 -8.55 -14.03 -4.40
CA ILE A 221 -7.42 -14.30 -5.29
C ILE A 221 -7.50 -13.30 -6.43
N ALA A 222 -6.44 -12.52 -6.60
CA ALA A 222 -6.29 -11.57 -7.69
C ALA A 222 -5.06 -11.94 -8.53
N LEU A 223 -5.27 -12.09 -9.83
CA LEU A 223 -4.22 -12.23 -10.82
C LEU A 223 -4.18 -10.96 -11.67
N LEU A 224 -3.06 -10.25 -11.55
CA LEU A 224 -2.88 -8.92 -12.11
C LEU A 224 -1.79 -8.93 -13.19
N PRO A 225 -1.97 -8.18 -14.29
CA PRO A 225 -0.92 -7.97 -15.27
C PRO A 225 0.20 -7.17 -14.60
N PHE A 226 1.43 -7.66 -14.70
CA PHE A 226 2.59 -6.99 -14.14
C PHE A 226 3.59 -6.66 -15.26
N PRO A 227 4.12 -5.42 -15.32
CA PRO A 227 5.12 -5.07 -16.32
C PRO A 227 6.27 -6.07 -16.23
N GLY A 228 6.55 -6.75 -17.36
CA GLY A 228 7.60 -7.76 -17.39
C GLY A 228 8.88 -7.19 -16.82
N MET A 229 9.45 -7.87 -15.82
CA MET A 229 10.78 -7.56 -15.35
C MET A 229 11.77 -8.08 -16.40
N GLU A 230 11.94 -7.33 -17.50
CA GLU A 230 13.15 -7.47 -18.29
C GLU A 230 14.30 -7.32 -17.30
N LYS A 231 15.00 -8.44 -17.03
CA LYS A 231 16.20 -8.43 -16.21
C LYS A 231 17.10 -7.35 -16.79
N VAL A 232 17.11 -6.18 -16.15
CA VAL A 232 18.06 -5.13 -16.47
C VAL A 232 19.40 -5.77 -16.15
N LYS A 233 20.08 -6.26 -17.19
CA LYS A 233 21.46 -6.70 -17.08
C LYS A 233 22.20 -5.45 -16.63
N MET A 234 22.44 -5.35 -15.33
CA MET A 234 23.39 -4.37 -14.80
C MET A 234 24.74 -4.79 -15.35
N ASP A 235 25.09 -4.24 -16.50
CA ASP A 235 26.42 -4.32 -17.04
C ASP A 235 27.35 -3.63 -16.04
N HIS A 236 28.11 -4.44 -15.30
CA HIS A 236 29.10 -3.98 -14.32
C HIS A 236 30.27 -3.21 -14.97
N SER A 237 30.18 -2.87 -16.25
CA SER A 237 31.09 -1.97 -16.95
C SER A 237 30.62 -0.54 -16.75
N GLY A 238 31.11 0.10 -15.68
CA GLY A 238 30.85 1.50 -15.33
C GLY A 238 31.34 2.50 -16.37
N HIS A 239 30.68 2.59 -17.52
CA HIS A 239 30.80 3.66 -18.50
C HIS A 239 29.37 4.14 -18.84
N PRO A 240 29.09 5.46 -18.77
CA PRO A 240 27.79 5.99 -19.16
C PRO A 240 27.65 5.87 -20.69
N GLY A 241 27.18 4.72 -21.14
CA GLY A 241 26.83 4.48 -22.52
C GLY A 241 25.65 5.37 -22.91
N LYS A 242 25.81 6.14 -23.99
CA LYS A 242 24.71 6.85 -24.66
C LYS A 242 23.76 5.81 -25.24
N GLY A 243 22.84 5.31 -24.42
CA GLY A 243 21.71 4.52 -24.87
C GLY A 243 20.81 5.34 -25.83
N PRO A 244 19.98 4.66 -26.64
CA PRO A 244 19.08 5.32 -27.57
C PRO A 244 18.18 6.30 -26.81
N LYS A 245 18.02 7.50 -27.36
CA LYS A 245 17.07 8.51 -26.86
C LYS A 245 15.64 7.97 -26.98
N GLY A 246 15.13 7.34 -25.93
CA GLY A 246 13.74 6.90 -25.90
C GLY A 246 13.49 6.03 -24.69
N LYS A 247 12.59 6.49 -23.81
CA LYS A 247 12.21 5.88 -22.53
C LYS A 247 13.27 6.04 -21.44
N LYS A 248 13.19 7.20 -20.78
CA LYS A 248 13.65 7.33 -19.40
C LYS A 248 12.89 6.27 -18.60
N HIS A 249 13.56 5.18 -18.22
CA HIS A 249 13.04 4.38 -17.12
C HIS A 249 13.02 5.29 -15.88
N PRO A 250 11.93 5.33 -15.10
CA PRO A 250 11.93 6.06 -13.85
C PRO A 250 13.08 5.54 -12.97
N ALA A 251 13.71 6.45 -12.23
CA ALA A 251 14.71 6.10 -11.21
C ALA A 251 14.12 5.08 -10.22
N PRO A 252 14.94 4.35 -9.44
CA PRO A 252 14.45 3.46 -8.38
C PRO A 252 13.89 4.31 -7.22
N GLY A 253 12.73 4.92 -7.47
CA GLY A 253 11.80 5.44 -6.48
C GLY A 253 10.62 4.49 -6.43
N VAL A 254 9.98 4.40 -5.26
CA VAL A 254 8.73 3.64 -5.13
C VAL A 254 7.71 4.34 -6.02
N ASP A 255 7.44 3.81 -7.20
CA ASP A 255 6.32 4.27 -7.98
C ASP A 255 5.04 3.89 -7.20
N PRO A 256 4.20 4.87 -6.80
CA PRO A 256 2.97 4.65 -6.07
C PRO A 256 2.05 3.61 -6.72
N ASP A 257 2.10 3.50 -8.05
CA ASP A 257 1.33 2.55 -8.85
C ASP A 257 1.76 1.09 -8.63
N PHE A 258 2.88 0.84 -7.93
CA PHE A 258 3.29 -0.51 -7.50
C PHE A 258 2.81 -0.89 -6.10
N ILE A 259 2.44 0.09 -5.27
CA ILE A 259 1.79 -0.15 -3.98
C ILE A 259 0.28 -0.32 -4.20
N ARG A 260 -0.28 0.47 -5.11
CA ARG A 260 -1.68 0.40 -5.49
C ARG A 260 -1.91 -0.76 -6.46
N LEU A 261 -2.96 -1.53 -6.22
CA LEU A 261 -3.37 -2.59 -7.13
C LEU A 261 -4.32 -2.07 -8.24
N ASN A 262 -4.72 -0.78 -8.18
CA ASN A 262 -5.52 -0.03 -9.15
C ASN A 262 -6.47 -0.90 -10.00
N PHE A 263 -7.57 -1.34 -9.38
CA PHE A 263 -8.54 -2.24 -10.01
C PHE A 263 -9.55 -1.52 -10.92
N ASP A 264 -9.65 -0.19 -10.83
CA ASP A 264 -10.68 0.57 -11.53
C ASP A 264 -10.44 0.67 -13.04
N ASN A 265 -9.22 0.37 -13.53
CA ASN A 265 -8.87 0.51 -14.95
C ASN A 265 -7.97 -0.60 -15.51
N HIS A 266 -7.65 -1.63 -14.73
CA HIS A 266 -6.80 -2.73 -15.18
C HIS A 266 -7.59 -4.04 -15.29
N PRO A 267 -7.52 -4.74 -16.44
CA PRO A 267 -8.02 -6.10 -16.54
C PRO A 267 -7.33 -6.94 -15.46
N ALA A 268 -8.11 -7.58 -14.61
CA ALA A 268 -7.63 -8.49 -13.57
C ALA A 268 -8.58 -9.69 -13.52
N ILE A 269 -8.04 -10.86 -13.20
CA ILE A 269 -8.88 -12.01 -12.83
C ILE A 269 -8.99 -11.98 -11.32
N ILE A 270 -10.20 -11.77 -10.82
CA ILE A 270 -10.49 -11.73 -9.39
C ILE A 270 -11.47 -12.86 -9.09
N SER A 271 -11.12 -13.69 -8.12
CA SER A 271 -11.98 -14.77 -7.63
C SER A 271 -12.16 -14.61 -6.13
N LYS A 272 -13.42 -14.63 -5.69
CA LYS A 272 -13.79 -14.66 -4.28
C LYS A 272 -14.26 -16.06 -3.91
N ILE A 273 -13.73 -16.59 -2.83
CA ILE A 273 -14.07 -17.91 -2.30
C ILE A 273 -14.60 -17.69 -0.88
N GLU A 274 -15.84 -18.08 -0.62
CA GLU A 274 -16.51 -17.89 0.67
C GLU A 274 -15.95 -18.81 1.77
N SER A 275 -15.14 -19.77 1.38
CA SER A 275 -14.47 -20.73 2.25
C SER A 275 -12.97 -20.71 1.95
N ASN A 276 -12.17 -21.04 2.95
CA ASN A 276 -10.73 -21.22 2.78
C ASN A 276 -10.41 -22.59 2.14
N GLU A 277 -11.03 -22.86 0.99
CA GLU A 277 -10.75 -24.03 0.14
C GLU A 277 -9.40 -23.82 -0.51
N GLY A 278 -8.34 -24.48 -0.03
CA GLY A 278 -6.94 -24.23 -0.39
C GLY A 278 -6.52 -24.48 -1.85
N SER A 279 -7.44 -24.40 -2.83
CA SER A 279 -7.14 -24.50 -4.25
C SER A 279 -8.12 -23.71 -5.13
N LEU A 280 -7.61 -23.10 -6.20
CA LEU A 280 -8.35 -22.46 -7.28
C LEU A 280 -7.71 -22.81 -8.62
N VAL A 281 -8.52 -23.00 -9.66
CA VAL A 281 -8.06 -23.17 -11.04
C VAL A 281 -8.49 -21.96 -11.85
N ILE A 282 -7.52 -21.27 -12.46
CA ILE A 282 -7.78 -20.25 -13.49
C ILE A 282 -7.57 -20.93 -14.84
N ASP A 283 -8.62 -20.92 -15.67
CA ASP A 283 -8.58 -21.57 -16.96
C ASP A 283 -7.63 -20.87 -17.93
N GLN A 284 -7.02 -21.66 -18.82
CA GLN A 284 -6.12 -21.20 -19.85
C GLN A 284 -6.67 -20.05 -20.70
N GLN A 285 -7.98 -20.07 -21.01
CA GLN A 285 -8.60 -19.09 -21.89
C GLN A 285 -8.66 -17.72 -21.21
N SER A 286 -9.08 -17.68 -19.95
CA SER A 286 -9.06 -16.49 -19.09
C SER A 286 -7.64 -15.93 -18.94
N LEU A 287 -6.66 -16.80 -18.68
CA LEU A 287 -5.26 -16.42 -18.54
C LEU A 287 -4.70 -15.78 -19.82
N SER A 288 -4.91 -16.43 -20.97
CA SER A 288 -4.46 -15.93 -22.28
C SER A 288 -5.13 -14.59 -22.62
N ALA A 289 -6.44 -14.46 -22.40
CA ALA A 289 -7.17 -13.23 -22.65
C ALA A 289 -6.67 -12.06 -21.78
N LEU A 290 -6.33 -12.32 -20.52
CA LEU A 290 -5.74 -11.32 -19.63
C LEU A 290 -4.39 -10.83 -20.19
N VAL A 291 -3.49 -11.75 -20.56
CA VAL A 291 -2.17 -11.40 -21.10
C VAL A 291 -2.28 -10.67 -22.43
N ASP A 292 -3.10 -11.15 -23.36
CA ASP A 292 -3.25 -10.57 -24.70
C ASP A 292 -3.85 -9.15 -24.63
N SER A 293 -4.83 -8.93 -23.75
CA SER A 293 -5.48 -7.62 -23.61
C SER A 293 -4.60 -6.56 -22.93
N THR A 294 -3.61 -7.00 -22.15
CA THR A 294 -2.74 -6.12 -21.35
C THR A 294 -1.31 -6.04 -21.87
N ASN A 295 -0.92 -6.95 -22.77
CA ASN A 295 0.47 -7.18 -23.18
C ASN A 295 1.40 -7.31 -21.96
N ALA A 296 0.94 -8.07 -20.95
CA ALA A 296 1.70 -8.33 -19.73
C ALA A 296 2.99 -9.11 -20.05
N GLY A 297 4.08 -8.80 -19.34
CA GLY A 297 5.32 -9.60 -19.42
C GLY A 297 5.54 -10.51 -18.21
N SER A 298 4.69 -10.36 -17.19
CA SER A 298 4.63 -11.17 -15.97
C SER A 298 3.24 -11.02 -15.37
N LEU A 299 2.91 -11.86 -14.41
CA LEU A 299 1.66 -11.79 -13.65
C LEU A 299 1.98 -11.67 -12.17
N MET A 300 1.19 -10.92 -11.44
CA MET A 300 1.24 -10.89 -9.99
C MET A 300 0.05 -11.69 -9.47
N LEU A 301 0.34 -12.75 -8.74
CA LEU A 301 -0.65 -13.50 -7.97
C LEU A 301 -0.68 -12.94 -6.56
N HIS A 302 -1.85 -12.48 -6.13
CA HIS A 302 -2.11 -12.04 -4.78
C HIS A 302 -3.24 -12.87 -4.18
N ILE A 303 -3.01 -13.44 -3.00
CA ILE A 303 -4.04 -14.11 -2.21
C ILE A 303 -4.19 -13.35 -0.89
N SER A 304 -5.44 -13.04 -0.53
CA SER A 304 -5.81 -12.40 0.73
C SER A 304 -6.90 -13.22 1.41
N ALA A 305 -6.67 -13.66 2.64
CA ALA A 305 -7.69 -14.24 3.50
C ALA A 305 -8.14 -13.18 4.50
N ILE A 306 -9.44 -12.94 4.55
CA ILE A 306 -10.07 -11.85 5.28
C ILE A 306 -11.04 -12.43 6.30
N GLU A 307 -10.82 -12.07 7.56
CA GLU A 307 -11.74 -12.33 8.65
C GLU A 307 -12.32 -11.01 9.13
N THR A 308 -13.64 -10.93 9.16
CA THR A 308 -14.34 -9.78 9.69
C THR A 308 -15.21 -10.17 10.86
N SER A 309 -15.24 -9.31 11.86
CA SER A 309 -16.18 -9.42 12.97
C SER A 309 -16.68 -8.04 13.33
N ASN A 310 -17.91 -7.98 13.82
CA ASN A 310 -18.53 -6.77 14.30
C ASN A 310 -18.91 -6.95 15.76
N GLU A 311 -18.71 -5.90 16.55
CA GLU A 311 -19.20 -5.82 17.91
C GLU A 311 -19.74 -4.42 18.21
N SER A 312 -20.38 -4.25 19.36
CA SER A 312 -20.77 -2.94 19.84
C SER A 312 -20.26 -2.73 21.25
N GLN A 313 -19.69 -1.55 21.50
CA GLN A 313 -19.18 -1.14 22.79
C GLN A 313 -19.53 0.33 23.01
N ASN A 314 -20.19 0.64 24.14
CA ASN A 314 -20.62 2.00 24.48
C ASN A 314 -21.46 2.66 23.37
N ASP A 315 -22.40 1.92 22.77
CA ASP A 315 -23.24 2.35 21.64
C ASP A 315 -22.48 2.71 20.35
N ILE A 316 -21.19 2.42 20.28
CA ILE A 316 -20.36 2.55 19.08
C ILE A 316 -20.35 1.20 18.36
N SER A 317 -20.66 1.19 17.06
CA SER A 317 -20.51 0.00 16.23
C SER A 317 -19.04 -0.16 15.81
N ILE A 318 -18.46 -1.34 16.02
CA ILE A 318 -17.03 -1.59 15.80
C ILE A 318 -16.87 -2.73 14.80
N SER A 319 -16.19 -2.44 13.68
CA SER A 319 -15.74 -3.43 12.71
C SER A 319 -14.28 -3.79 12.98
N LYS A 320 -13.98 -5.09 12.97
CA LYS A 320 -12.63 -5.63 13.12
C LYS A 320 -12.30 -6.41 11.87
N ILE A 321 -11.11 -6.18 11.32
CA ILE A 321 -10.65 -6.87 10.11
C ILE A 321 -9.26 -7.45 10.34
N ILE A 322 -9.13 -8.77 10.23
CA ILE A 322 -7.85 -9.45 10.16
C ILE A 322 -7.59 -9.89 8.73
N ARG A 323 -6.43 -9.55 8.19
CA ARG A 323 -6.03 -9.91 6.83
C ARG A 323 -4.73 -10.68 6.84
N MET A 324 -4.71 -11.76 6.08
CA MET A 324 -3.52 -12.55 5.79
C MET A 324 -3.29 -12.55 4.31
N ASN A 325 -2.13 -12.08 3.89
CA ASN A 325 -1.80 -11.84 2.51
C ASN A 325 -0.56 -12.65 2.12
N ASP A 326 -0.57 -13.20 0.91
CA ASP A 326 0.65 -13.68 0.27
C ASP A 326 0.65 -13.23 -1.19
N ARG A 327 1.85 -13.04 -1.73
CA ARG A 327 2.02 -12.52 -3.08
C ARG A 327 3.25 -13.11 -3.72
N ILE A 328 3.13 -13.47 -4.98
CA ILE A 328 4.25 -13.88 -5.84
C ILE A 328 4.12 -13.24 -7.22
N VAL A 329 5.23 -13.12 -7.93
CA VAL A 329 5.28 -12.75 -9.35
C VAL A 329 5.57 -14.00 -10.17
N LEU A 330 4.80 -14.22 -11.23
CA LEU A 330 4.97 -15.31 -12.18
C LEU A 330 5.50 -14.75 -13.50
N ASN A 331 6.50 -15.41 -14.07
CA ASN A 331 7.02 -15.08 -15.40
C ASN A 331 6.20 -15.77 -16.47
N LEU A 332 6.04 -15.13 -17.63
CA LEU A 332 5.37 -15.74 -18.78
C LEU A 332 6.41 -16.47 -19.66
N GLU A 333 6.07 -17.67 -20.14
CA GLU A 333 6.87 -18.42 -21.13
C GLU A 333 6.66 -17.95 -22.58
#